data_AF-A0A1X4I166-F1
#
_entry.id   AF-A0A1X4I166-F1
#
_cell.length_a   1.000
_cell.length_b   1.000
_cell.length_c   1.000
_cell.angle_alpha   90.00
_cell.angle_beta   90.00
_cell.angle_gamma   90.00
#
_symmetry.space_group_name_H-M   'P 1'
#
loop_
_entity.id
_entity.type
_entity.pdbx_description
1 polymer ?
#
loop_
_entity_poly.entity_id
_entity_poly.type
_entity_poly.pdbx_seq_one_letter_code
_entity_poly.pdbx_strand_id
1 'polypeptide(L)'
;LDAAAAREAASEAEEAARDARSAADRADAAATEAEEAAKDALKYAEEAQEAAESAERKEANQQVSSGAGTGLGGTFFVVDEDSVTVTDAQQKNDCVIEIGFEGCTVTFAVTFDATVDFFLCTEPDVPATASGCPAADTVLLKTERFTGLKKDVTRYFSKLDLIKQTLVYQILKAALVQDFVDCWHGSVSGCAWAASNFIPGKAFAKIADALVALDAALRTGIGVADAYKALKVLDLDPASLARIEAGVNAYEDVITTCRVNSFPGDTPVLMADGTRKAIRDVREGDLVMAAAPGTGLLRAEPVTDTFRHDTERLVTIGLAGGSSLDTTAGHKIRTSERGWVLAADLRPGDRLLSPDGTLRAVTDVHDRPGLAPRRVYDLTVDDLHTFYVRTEGRRAADVMVHNCLNLGDEDLRALQDYEIHTLEKHVRPNAAEAFRIARETGTPNTVWTSQDIAQQAVDRVVGDFFSKRTASGQKVFDEDKWKKFQDWAAKARDGEQYRPITGKWDAYPSLGKRYHPDGRTIEDAGNEVTVILMKVKGHNGQGRYGFVVKTAYPK
;
A
#
# COMPACT_ATOMS: atom_id res chain seq x y z
N LEU A 1 31.79 -85.20 63.15
CA LEU A 1 32.11 -83.97 62.39
C LEU A 1 33.00 -84.42 61.24
N ASP A 2 32.42 -84.48 60.05
CA ASP A 2 33.03 -85.10 58.88
C ASP A 2 33.98 -84.11 58.20
N ALA A 3 35.28 -84.37 58.33
CA ALA A 3 36.33 -83.54 57.74
C ALA A 3 36.30 -83.54 56.21
N ALA A 4 35.63 -84.52 55.57
CA ALA A 4 35.44 -84.53 54.13
C ALA A 4 34.42 -83.46 53.70
N ALA A 5 33.25 -83.43 54.35
CA ALA A 5 32.20 -82.44 54.07
C ALA A 5 32.68 -80.98 54.30
N ALA A 6 33.52 -80.74 55.31
CA ALA A 6 34.10 -79.42 55.55
C ALA A 6 35.11 -79.00 54.47
N ARG A 7 35.86 -79.96 53.90
CA ARG A 7 36.80 -79.68 52.80
C ARG A 7 36.07 -79.46 51.48
N GLU A 8 35.00 -80.20 51.24
CA GLU A 8 34.14 -80.04 50.06
C GLU A 8 33.46 -78.66 50.08
N ALA A 9 32.81 -78.29 51.20
CA ALA A 9 32.24 -76.96 51.36
C ALA A 9 33.27 -75.82 51.27
N ALA A 10 34.50 -76.03 51.76
CA ALA A 10 35.58 -75.06 51.59
C ALA A 10 36.02 -74.92 50.13
N SER A 11 36.04 -76.03 49.38
CA SER A 11 36.39 -76.04 47.95
C SER A 11 35.32 -75.35 47.12
N GLU A 12 34.03 -75.62 47.40
CA GLU A 12 32.90 -74.94 46.77
C GLU A 12 32.87 -73.44 47.09
N ALA A 13 33.19 -73.04 48.32
CA ALA A 13 33.28 -71.64 48.70
C ALA A 13 34.45 -70.93 48.01
N GLU A 14 35.60 -71.61 47.82
CA GLU A 14 36.72 -71.08 47.05
C GLU A 14 36.38 -70.92 45.56
N GLU A 15 35.65 -71.88 44.99
CA GLU A 15 35.18 -71.82 43.60
C GLU A 15 34.18 -70.68 43.41
N ALA A 16 33.17 -70.58 44.27
CA ALA A 16 32.20 -69.48 44.25
C ALA A 16 32.86 -68.10 44.43
N ALA A 17 33.90 -68.01 45.26
CA ALA A 17 34.66 -66.77 45.44
C ALA A 17 35.49 -66.41 44.19
N ARG A 18 36.02 -67.40 43.47
CA ARG A 18 36.72 -67.19 42.18
C ARG A 18 35.75 -66.73 41.10
N ASP A 19 34.58 -67.36 41.02
CA ASP A 19 33.54 -66.98 40.06
C ASP A 19 33.00 -65.57 40.31
N ALA A 20 32.80 -65.21 41.58
CA ALA A 20 32.39 -63.87 41.98
C ALA A 20 33.43 -62.80 41.62
N ARG A 21 34.73 -63.08 41.82
CA ARG A 21 35.82 -62.17 41.39
C ARG A 21 35.87 -62.04 39.88
N SER A 22 35.76 -63.15 39.16
CA SER A 22 35.73 -63.14 37.70
C SER A 22 34.51 -62.39 37.14
N ALA A 23 33.36 -62.46 37.81
CA ALA A 23 32.18 -61.68 37.47
C ALA A 23 32.37 -60.18 37.76
N ALA A 24 33.02 -59.82 38.88
CA ALA A 24 33.37 -58.44 39.21
C ALA A 24 34.36 -57.85 38.20
N ASP A 25 35.40 -58.59 37.81
CA ASP A 25 36.37 -58.15 36.80
C ASP A 25 35.70 -57.92 35.43
N ARG A 26 34.74 -58.77 35.05
CA ARG A 26 33.93 -58.57 33.83
C ARG A 26 33.01 -57.34 33.95
N ALA A 27 32.47 -57.06 35.13
CA ALA A 27 31.63 -55.89 35.35
C ALA A 27 32.44 -54.59 35.29
N ASP A 28 33.65 -54.56 35.87
CA ASP A 28 34.56 -53.41 35.80
C ASP A 28 35.04 -53.14 34.36
N ALA A 29 35.34 -54.20 33.60
CA ALA A 29 35.67 -54.09 32.19
C ALA A 29 34.49 -53.51 31.38
N ALA A 30 33.28 -54.03 31.60
CA ALA A 30 32.07 -53.52 30.95
C ALA A 30 31.73 -52.08 31.36
N ALA A 31 31.99 -51.68 32.61
CA ALA A 31 31.81 -50.31 33.09
C ALA A 31 32.80 -49.35 32.43
N THR A 32 34.07 -49.76 32.29
CA THR A 32 35.09 -48.98 31.58
C THR A 32 34.75 -48.80 30.10
N GLU A 33 34.29 -49.87 29.44
CA GLU A 33 33.81 -49.81 28.06
C GLU A 33 32.58 -48.89 27.91
N ALA A 34 31.67 -48.90 28.90
CA ALA A 34 30.51 -48.02 28.92
C ALA A 34 30.89 -46.54 29.14
N GLU A 35 31.91 -46.25 29.97
CA GLU A 35 32.44 -44.90 30.17
C GLU A 35 33.10 -44.35 28.90
N GLU A 36 33.91 -45.15 28.21
CA GLU A 36 34.51 -44.75 26.93
C GLU A 36 33.44 -44.56 25.85
N ALA A 37 32.44 -45.45 25.77
CA ALA A 37 31.30 -45.27 24.87
C ALA A 37 30.49 -44.01 25.19
N ALA A 38 30.37 -43.63 26.46
CA ALA A 38 29.71 -42.39 26.87
C ALA A 38 30.54 -41.15 26.50
N LYS A 39 31.87 -41.19 26.62
CA LYS A 39 32.76 -40.11 26.16
C LYS A 39 32.70 -39.94 24.64
N ASP A 40 32.72 -41.04 23.90
CA ASP A 40 32.55 -41.03 22.45
C ASP A 40 31.18 -40.49 22.05
N ALA A 41 30.11 -40.92 22.73
CA ALA A 41 28.77 -40.38 22.50
C ALA A 41 28.67 -38.88 22.80
N LEU A 42 29.32 -38.40 23.85
CA LEU A 42 29.40 -36.97 24.18
C LEU A 42 30.15 -36.20 23.09
N LYS A 43 31.30 -36.72 22.64
CA LYS A 43 32.09 -36.15 21.55
C LYS A 43 31.29 -36.10 20.24
N TYR A 44 30.60 -37.17 19.87
CA TYR A 44 29.75 -37.17 18.68
C TYR A 44 28.54 -36.24 18.81
N ALA A 45 28.00 -36.06 20.02
CA ALA A 45 26.94 -35.09 20.27
C ALA A 45 27.47 -33.65 20.14
N GLU A 46 28.67 -33.35 20.64
CA GLU A 46 29.35 -32.06 20.47
C GLU A 46 29.70 -31.79 19.00
N GLU A 47 30.25 -32.77 18.28
CA GLU A 47 30.55 -32.66 16.84
C GLU A 47 29.28 -32.49 16.00
N ALA A 48 28.19 -33.18 16.35
CA ALA A 48 26.89 -33.03 15.70
C ALA A 48 26.26 -31.65 15.99
N GLN A 49 26.42 -31.14 17.20
CA GLN A 49 25.99 -29.80 17.57
C GLN A 49 26.82 -28.73 16.85
N GLU A 50 28.15 -28.84 16.81
CA GLU A 50 29.03 -27.95 16.04
C GLU A 50 28.71 -28.00 14.54
N ALA A 51 28.39 -29.18 13.99
CA ALA A 51 27.99 -29.32 12.60
C ALA A 51 26.63 -28.66 12.31
N ALA A 52 25.66 -28.79 13.22
CA ALA A 52 24.36 -28.13 13.12
C ALA A 52 24.51 -26.59 13.24
N GLU A 53 25.24 -26.11 14.24
CA GLU A 53 25.55 -24.69 14.44
C GLU A 53 26.34 -24.12 13.26
N SER A 54 27.27 -24.88 12.68
CA SER A 54 28.05 -24.49 11.50
C SER A 54 27.18 -24.44 10.23
N ALA A 55 26.23 -25.36 10.06
CA ALA A 55 25.28 -25.34 8.95
C ALA A 55 24.33 -24.14 9.05
N GLU A 56 23.77 -23.88 10.24
CA GLU A 56 22.96 -22.68 10.53
C GLU A 56 23.77 -21.40 10.30
N ARG A 57 25.04 -21.35 10.73
CA ARG A 57 25.97 -20.22 10.43
C ARG A 57 26.19 -20.03 8.94
N LYS A 58 26.26 -21.11 8.17
CA LYS A 58 26.54 -21.06 6.72
C LYS A 58 25.32 -20.55 5.95
N GLU A 59 24.13 -20.92 6.38
CA GLU A 59 22.85 -20.39 5.88
C GLU A 59 22.66 -18.93 6.28
N ALA A 60 22.93 -18.57 7.55
CA ALA A 60 22.94 -17.19 8.03
C ALA A 60 23.96 -16.31 7.30
N ASN A 61 25.16 -16.82 6.99
CA ASN A 61 26.19 -16.09 6.25
C ASN A 61 25.80 -15.80 4.79
N GLN A 62 25.02 -16.66 4.14
CA GLN A 62 24.46 -16.37 2.81
C GLN A 62 23.38 -15.28 2.89
N GLN A 63 22.57 -15.26 3.94
CA GLN A 63 21.53 -14.26 4.17
C GLN A 63 22.09 -12.88 4.56
N VAL A 64 23.18 -12.84 5.33
CA VAL A 64 23.91 -11.60 5.64
C VAL A 64 24.50 -10.97 4.37
N SER A 65 24.91 -11.77 3.38
CA SER A 65 25.45 -11.26 2.11
C SER A 65 24.41 -10.59 1.19
N SER A 66 23.12 -10.92 1.34
CA SER A 66 22.01 -10.25 0.65
C SER A 66 21.39 -9.10 1.46
N GLY A 67 21.91 -8.84 2.67
CA GLY A 67 21.41 -7.82 3.60
C GLY A 67 20.17 -8.25 4.41
N ALA A 68 19.57 -9.41 4.14
CA ALA A 68 18.34 -9.84 4.80
C ALA A 68 18.64 -10.53 6.16
N GLY A 69 18.61 -9.78 7.25
CA GLY A 69 18.82 -10.31 8.61
C GLY A 69 17.69 -11.23 9.12
N THR A 70 16.53 -11.24 8.46
CA THR A 70 15.30 -11.90 8.90
C THR A 70 15.03 -13.26 8.22
N GLY A 71 15.88 -13.66 7.26
CA GLY A 71 15.65 -14.84 6.42
C GLY A 71 14.58 -14.68 5.33
N LEU A 72 14.00 -13.49 5.17
CA LEU A 72 13.03 -13.16 4.12
C LEU A 72 13.59 -12.04 3.24
N GLY A 73 13.61 -12.27 1.92
CA GLY A 73 14.13 -11.32 0.95
C GLY A 73 13.50 -9.93 1.09
N GLY A 74 14.32 -8.89 1.04
CA GLY A 74 13.87 -7.51 1.15
C GLY A 74 13.59 -7.02 2.58
N THR A 75 13.72 -7.86 3.61
CA THR A 75 13.40 -7.45 5.00
C THR A 75 14.61 -7.46 5.92
N PHE A 76 14.59 -6.59 6.94
CA PHE A 76 15.63 -6.48 7.96
C PHE A 76 15.05 -6.12 9.33
N PHE A 77 15.89 -6.09 10.35
CA PHE A 77 15.50 -5.66 11.69
C PHE A 77 16.49 -4.66 12.28
N VAL A 78 16.01 -3.87 13.22
CA VAL A 78 16.80 -2.93 14.03
C VAL A 78 16.44 -3.15 15.49
N VAL A 79 17.44 -3.24 16.36
CA VAL A 79 17.23 -3.35 17.81
C VAL A 79 17.19 -1.96 18.41
N ASP A 80 16.18 -1.67 19.22
CA ASP A 80 16.14 -0.45 20.02
C ASP A 80 17.14 -0.57 21.18
N GLU A 81 18.26 0.13 21.08
CA GLU A 81 19.36 0.11 22.05
C GLU A 81 18.92 0.51 23.46
N ASP A 82 17.97 1.44 23.56
CA ASP A 82 17.47 1.93 24.84
C ASP A 82 16.63 0.86 25.55
N SER A 83 15.95 0.01 24.78
CA SER A 83 15.13 -1.09 25.29
C SER A 83 15.93 -2.26 25.88
N VAL A 84 17.23 -2.38 25.54
CA VAL A 84 18.06 -3.50 25.98
C VAL A 84 18.24 -3.46 27.50
N THR A 85 17.79 -4.51 28.18
CA THR A 85 17.81 -4.60 29.64
C THR A 85 18.38 -5.94 30.07
N VAL A 86 19.54 -5.93 30.75
CA VAL A 86 20.11 -7.13 31.37
C VAL A 86 19.27 -7.51 32.58
N THR A 87 18.66 -8.70 32.54
CA THR A 87 17.78 -9.22 33.59
C THR A 87 18.51 -10.20 34.51
N ASP A 88 19.52 -10.90 34.00
CA ASP A 88 20.39 -11.79 34.78
C ASP A 88 21.80 -11.87 34.16
N ALA A 89 22.82 -12.13 34.98
CA ALA A 89 24.19 -12.28 34.52
C ALA A 89 24.97 -13.25 35.42
N GLN A 90 25.35 -14.41 34.86
CA GLN A 90 26.09 -15.45 35.56
C GLN A 90 27.52 -15.54 35.03
N GLN A 91 28.51 -15.36 35.91
CA GLN A 91 29.91 -15.54 35.57
C GLN A 91 30.24 -17.01 35.32
N LYS A 92 30.92 -17.32 34.20
CA LYS A 92 31.26 -18.68 33.77
C LYS A 92 32.67 -19.12 34.17
N ASN A 93 33.61 -18.19 34.28
CA ASN A 93 35.01 -18.48 34.60
C ASN A 93 35.52 -17.64 35.77
N ASP A 94 36.42 -18.20 36.56
CA ASP A 94 37.02 -17.49 37.68
C ASP A 94 37.92 -16.34 37.19
N CYS A 95 37.84 -15.21 37.90
CA CYS A 95 38.74 -14.09 37.70
C CYS A 95 39.99 -14.27 38.56
N VAL A 96 41.04 -14.87 38.00
CA VAL A 96 42.34 -14.99 38.69
C VAL A 96 43.15 -13.73 38.43
N ILE A 97 43.35 -12.93 39.47
CA ILE A 97 44.10 -11.67 39.38
C ILE A 97 45.58 -11.94 39.67
N GLU A 98 46.40 -11.95 38.64
CA GLU A 98 47.86 -12.07 38.77
C GLU A 98 48.49 -10.80 39.37
N ILE A 99 49.59 -10.97 40.10
CA ILE A 99 50.31 -9.87 40.76
C ILE A 99 50.85 -8.91 39.69
N GLY A 100 50.30 -7.69 39.63
CA GLY A 100 50.67 -6.64 38.69
C GLY A 100 49.57 -6.19 37.72
N PHE A 101 48.43 -6.89 37.68
CA PHE A 101 47.28 -6.53 36.82
C PHE A 101 46.10 -5.98 37.64
N GLU A 102 45.37 -5.02 37.05
CA GLU A 102 44.22 -4.32 37.68
C GLU A 102 42.85 -4.96 37.40
N GLY A 103 42.83 -6.11 36.71
CA GLY A 103 41.61 -6.76 36.21
C GLY A 103 41.88 -8.09 35.49
N CYS A 104 40.84 -8.70 34.93
CA CYS A 104 40.87 -10.02 34.28
C CYS A 104 39.83 -10.10 33.14
N THR A 105 40.00 -11.06 32.22
CA THR A 105 39.00 -11.36 31.20
C THR A 105 37.99 -12.36 31.73
N VAL A 106 36.71 -11.97 31.73
CA VAL A 106 35.61 -12.76 32.27
C VAL A 106 34.55 -12.96 31.20
N THR A 107 33.98 -14.15 31.17
CA THR A 107 32.81 -14.52 30.38
C THR A 107 31.59 -14.55 31.29
N PHE A 108 30.58 -13.75 30.96
CA PHE A 108 29.27 -13.79 31.58
C PHE A 108 28.26 -14.43 30.63
N ALA A 109 27.49 -15.40 31.12
CA ALA A 109 26.22 -15.79 30.51
C ALA A 109 25.17 -14.76 30.89
N VAL A 110 24.78 -13.92 29.94
CA VAL A 110 23.87 -12.80 30.15
C VAL A 110 22.49 -13.17 29.66
N THR A 111 21.48 -12.95 30.50
CA THR A 111 20.06 -12.97 30.10
C THR A 111 19.56 -11.54 29.98
N PHE A 112 18.87 -11.21 28.90
CA PHE A 112 18.39 -9.85 28.65
C PHE A 112 17.09 -9.80 27.85
N ASP A 113 16.42 -8.66 27.95
CA ASP A 113 15.26 -8.30 27.13
C ASP A 113 15.68 -7.26 26.08
N ALA A 114 15.04 -7.28 24.91
CA ALA A 114 15.23 -6.29 23.86
C ALA A 114 13.94 -6.10 23.04
N THR A 115 13.76 -4.90 22.50
CA THR A 115 12.71 -4.58 21.53
C THR A 115 13.33 -4.46 20.15
N VAL A 116 12.68 -5.07 19.16
CA VAL A 116 13.18 -5.20 17.80
C VAL A 116 12.12 -4.72 16.83
N ASP A 117 12.50 -3.79 15.98
CA ASP A 117 11.71 -3.29 14.86
C ASP A 117 12.06 -4.06 13.60
N PHE A 118 11.05 -4.54 12.88
CA PHE A 118 11.23 -5.24 11.61
C PHE A 118 10.75 -4.38 10.46
N PHE A 119 11.54 -4.33 9.39
CA PHE A 119 11.34 -3.47 8.24
C PHE A 119 11.31 -4.25 6.93
N LEU A 120 10.67 -3.67 5.92
CA LEU A 120 10.77 -4.04 4.51
C LEU A 120 11.43 -2.90 3.74
N CYS A 121 12.40 -3.23 2.90
CA CYS A 121 12.89 -2.35 1.85
C CYS A 121 12.13 -2.62 0.56
N THR A 122 11.45 -1.61 0.03
CA THR A 122 10.65 -1.74 -1.20
C THR A 122 11.46 -1.52 -2.48
N GLU A 123 12.71 -1.07 -2.37
CA GLU A 123 13.63 -0.93 -3.50
C GLU A 123 14.38 -2.26 -3.73
N PRO A 124 14.09 -3.01 -4.82
CA PRO A 124 14.69 -4.33 -5.05
C PRO A 124 16.19 -4.29 -5.37
N ASP A 125 16.71 -3.17 -5.85
CA ASP A 125 18.10 -3.07 -6.35
C ASP A 125 19.10 -2.58 -5.29
N VAL A 126 18.66 -2.40 -4.04
CA VAL A 126 19.52 -1.99 -2.92
C VAL A 126 19.55 -3.06 -1.82
N PRO A 127 20.63 -3.12 -1.01
CA PRO A 127 20.66 -3.99 0.14
C PRO A 127 19.55 -3.62 1.12
N ALA A 128 18.72 -4.61 1.49
CA ALA A 128 17.66 -4.44 2.48
C ALA A 128 18.26 -4.37 3.89
N THR A 129 18.93 -3.27 4.23
CA THR A 129 19.52 -3.02 5.54
C THR A 129 19.19 -1.61 6.00
N ALA A 130 19.36 -1.31 7.30
CA ALA A 130 19.12 0.04 7.84
C ALA A 130 20.00 1.12 7.19
N SER A 131 21.18 0.76 6.68
CA SER A 131 22.11 1.67 6.00
C SER A 131 22.01 1.63 4.47
N GLY A 132 21.50 0.54 3.90
CA GLY A 132 21.39 0.33 2.45
C GLY A 132 20.05 0.77 1.87
N CYS A 133 18.96 0.65 2.64
CA CYS A 133 17.64 1.03 2.18
C CYS A 133 17.40 2.54 2.36
N PRO A 134 16.98 3.28 1.32
CA PRO A 134 16.59 4.68 1.47
C PRO A 134 15.43 4.83 2.46
N ALA A 135 15.43 5.91 3.23
CA ALA A 135 14.37 6.17 4.22
C ALA A 135 12.96 6.33 3.60
N ALA A 136 12.88 6.69 2.31
CA ALA A 136 11.62 6.75 1.57
C ALA A 136 11.05 5.37 1.24
N ASP A 137 11.92 4.37 1.13
CA ASP A 137 11.61 2.99 0.71
C ASP A 137 11.67 2.00 1.89
N THR A 138 11.86 2.52 3.10
CA THR A 138 11.89 1.75 4.35
C THR A 138 10.53 1.76 5.02
N VAL A 139 9.89 0.60 5.13
CA VAL A 139 8.57 0.44 5.74
C VAL A 139 8.72 -0.33 7.05
N LEU A 140 8.35 0.28 8.19
CA LEU A 140 8.23 -0.43 9.47
C LEU A 140 7.03 -1.38 9.39
N LEU A 141 7.31 -2.67 9.55
CA LEU A 141 6.29 -3.72 9.52
C LEU A 141 5.71 -3.96 10.91
N LYS A 142 6.58 -4.15 11.91
CA LYS A 142 6.20 -4.52 13.27
C LYS A 142 7.31 -4.22 14.26
N THR A 143 6.92 -3.83 15.48
CA THR A 143 7.78 -3.79 16.66
C THR A 143 7.45 -4.97 17.57
N GLU A 144 8.45 -5.71 18.04
CA GLU A 144 8.26 -6.88 18.91
C GLU A 144 9.24 -6.88 20.09
N ARG A 145 8.74 -7.22 21.28
CA ARG A 145 9.56 -7.34 22.50
C ARG A 145 9.94 -8.79 22.72
N PHE A 146 11.24 -9.05 22.76
CA PHE A 146 11.83 -10.33 23.10
C PHE A 146 12.32 -10.29 24.55
N THR A 147 11.99 -11.33 25.31
CA THR A 147 12.36 -11.45 26.73
C THR A 147 13.16 -12.70 26.99
N GLY A 148 14.15 -12.62 27.87
CA GLY A 148 14.94 -13.79 28.27
C GLY A 148 15.92 -14.31 27.21
N LEU A 149 16.39 -13.43 26.31
CA LEU A 149 17.45 -13.73 25.35
C LEU A 149 18.74 -14.06 26.10
N LYS A 150 19.53 -15.01 25.59
CA LYS A 150 20.78 -15.46 26.25
C LYS A 150 21.98 -15.29 25.35
N LYS A 151 23.04 -14.68 25.86
CA LYS A 151 24.32 -14.54 25.15
C LYS A 151 25.50 -14.56 26.11
N ASP A 152 26.57 -15.23 25.70
CA ASP A 152 27.85 -15.16 26.40
C ASP A 152 28.62 -13.90 25.98
N VAL A 153 29.02 -13.08 26.96
CA VAL A 153 29.80 -11.87 26.76
C VAL A 153 31.15 -12.03 27.42
N THR A 154 32.22 -12.04 26.62
CA THR A 154 33.61 -12.14 27.09
C THR A 154 34.28 -10.78 26.96
N ARG A 155 34.66 -10.17 28.10
CA ARG A 155 35.39 -8.89 28.12
C ARG A 155 36.37 -8.81 29.28
N TYR A 156 37.30 -7.87 29.19
CA TYR A 156 38.15 -7.47 30.29
C TYR A 156 37.37 -6.59 31.28
N PHE A 157 37.42 -6.93 32.56
CA PHE A 157 36.83 -6.17 33.65
C PHE A 157 37.91 -5.79 34.67
N SER A 158 37.90 -4.55 35.13
CA SER A 158 38.74 -4.13 36.26
C SER A 158 38.18 -4.68 37.58
N LYS A 159 39.00 -4.65 38.64
CA LYS A 159 38.55 -4.97 40.00
C LYS A 159 37.33 -4.17 40.43
N LEU A 160 37.29 -2.88 40.10
CA LEU A 160 36.19 -2.00 40.50
C LEU A 160 34.89 -2.34 39.75
N ASP A 161 35.01 -2.77 38.50
CA ASP A 161 33.87 -3.20 37.68
C ASP A 161 33.21 -4.42 38.31
N LEU A 162 34.00 -5.44 38.69
CA LEU A 162 33.49 -6.70 39.25
C LEU A 162 32.90 -6.55 40.67
N ILE A 163 33.38 -5.60 41.47
CA ILE A 163 32.87 -5.37 42.83
C ILE A 163 31.51 -4.64 42.80
N LYS A 164 31.24 -3.85 41.77
CA LYS A 164 29.99 -3.09 41.63
C LYS A 164 29.08 -3.72 40.60
N GLN A 165 28.11 -4.51 41.05
CA GLN A 165 27.12 -5.18 40.19
C GLN A 165 26.45 -4.24 39.17
N THR A 166 26.15 -3.01 39.57
CA THR A 166 25.59 -1.98 38.66
C THR A 166 26.53 -1.61 37.51
N LEU A 167 27.85 -1.59 37.74
CA LEU A 167 28.84 -1.32 36.70
C LEU A 167 28.98 -2.52 35.75
N VAL A 168 28.97 -3.75 36.28
CA VAL A 168 28.96 -4.98 35.46
C VAL A 168 27.77 -4.94 34.50
N TYR A 169 26.56 -4.67 35.00
CA TYR A 169 25.36 -4.64 34.17
C TYR A 169 25.41 -3.55 33.09
N GLN A 170 25.99 -2.38 33.40
CA GLN A 170 26.21 -1.32 32.39
C GLN A 170 27.22 -1.73 31.33
N ILE A 171 28.33 -2.36 31.70
CA ILE A 171 29.35 -2.85 30.75
C ILE A 171 28.77 -3.97 29.88
N LEU A 172 27.99 -4.89 30.46
CA LEU A 172 27.32 -5.96 29.73
C LEU A 172 26.26 -5.40 28.77
N LYS A 173 25.43 -4.45 29.21
CA LYS A 173 24.49 -3.76 28.32
C LYS A 173 25.22 -3.08 27.16
N ALA A 174 26.30 -2.34 27.45
CA ALA A 174 27.08 -1.67 26.41
C ALA A 174 27.72 -2.68 25.42
N ALA A 175 28.18 -3.84 25.90
CA ALA A 175 28.69 -4.89 25.03
C ALA A 175 27.59 -5.51 24.14
N LEU A 176 26.40 -5.77 24.70
CA LEU A 176 25.25 -6.27 23.94
C LEU A 176 24.80 -5.28 22.87
N VAL A 177 24.68 -3.99 23.23
CA VAL A 177 24.36 -2.91 22.30
C VAL A 177 25.43 -2.79 21.22
N GLN A 178 26.71 -2.85 21.58
CA GLN A 178 27.80 -2.80 20.61
C GLN A 178 27.73 -3.96 19.60
N ASP A 179 27.39 -5.18 20.03
CA ASP A 179 27.23 -6.30 19.10
C ASP A 179 26.04 -6.09 18.12
N PHE A 180 24.99 -5.39 18.55
CA PHE A 180 23.89 -4.98 17.67
C PHE A 180 24.29 -3.87 16.71
N VAL A 181 25.05 -2.88 17.18
CA VAL A 181 25.62 -1.79 16.36
C VAL A 181 26.64 -2.33 15.36
N ASP A 182 27.46 -3.29 15.77
CA ASP A 182 28.41 -3.95 14.88
C ASP A 182 27.66 -4.77 13.83
N CYS A 183 26.55 -5.42 14.19
CA CYS A 183 25.65 -6.03 13.21
C CYS A 183 25.04 -4.98 12.26
N TRP A 184 24.58 -3.83 12.78
CA TRP A 184 24.10 -2.70 11.98
C TRP A 184 25.14 -2.26 10.94
N HIS A 185 26.42 -2.22 11.30
CA HIS A 185 27.53 -1.86 10.43
C HIS A 185 28.09 -3.01 9.58
N GLY A 186 27.45 -4.19 9.59
CA GLY A 186 27.79 -5.31 8.71
C GLY A 186 28.85 -6.28 9.26
N SER A 187 29.09 -6.30 10.58
CA SER A 187 29.93 -7.32 11.22
C SER A 187 29.28 -8.71 11.17
N VAL A 188 30.00 -9.65 10.57
CA VAL A 188 29.49 -11.00 10.26
C VAL A 188 29.17 -11.82 11.51
N SER A 189 29.99 -11.73 12.56
CA SER A 189 29.81 -12.53 13.79
C SER A 189 28.61 -12.09 14.64
N GLY A 190 28.37 -10.77 14.71
CA GLY A 190 27.25 -10.20 15.46
C GLY A 190 25.89 -10.48 14.79
N CYS A 191 25.84 -10.37 13.46
CA CYS A 191 24.60 -10.59 12.72
C CYS A 191 24.15 -12.04 12.64
N ALA A 192 25.07 -13.01 12.65
CA ALA A 192 24.68 -14.42 12.60
C ALA A 192 23.85 -14.84 13.82
N TRP A 193 24.21 -14.39 15.02
CA TRP A 193 23.45 -14.67 16.23
C TRP A 193 22.10 -13.94 16.27
N ALA A 194 22.08 -12.67 15.85
CA ALA A 194 20.85 -11.89 15.84
C ALA A 194 19.83 -12.44 14.81
N ALA A 195 20.31 -12.85 13.63
CA ALA A 195 19.48 -13.48 12.60
C ALA A 195 18.85 -14.82 13.06
N SER A 196 19.56 -15.61 13.88
CA SER A 196 19.02 -16.87 14.40
C SER A 196 18.00 -16.68 15.54
N ASN A 197 18.07 -15.57 16.28
CA ASN A 197 17.18 -15.30 17.40
C ASN A 197 15.97 -14.44 17.03
N PHE A 198 16.09 -13.58 16.01
CA PHE A 198 15.03 -12.67 15.57
C PHE A 198 14.39 -13.16 14.27
N ILE A 199 13.92 -14.41 14.26
CA ILE A 199 13.21 -14.99 13.12
C ILE A 199 11.75 -14.49 13.15
N PRO A 200 11.30 -13.75 12.13
CA PRO A 200 9.92 -13.30 12.08
C PRO A 200 8.96 -14.49 11.90
N GLY A 201 7.84 -14.49 12.62
CA GLY A 201 6.81 -15.53 12.47
C GLY A 201 6.07 -15.49 11.12
N LYS A 202 5.27 -16.51 10.80
CA LYS A 202 4.53 -16.63 9.52
C LYS A 202 3.61 -15.43 9.18
N ALA A 203 3.18 -14.66 10.17
CA ALA A 203 2.40 -13.44 9.96
C ALA A 203 3.21 -12.35 9.26
N PHE A 204 4.51 -12.29 9.51
CA PHE A 204 5.43 -11.31 8.94
C PHE A 204 5.67 -11.55 7.44
N ALA A 205 5.85 -12.81 7.02
CA ALA A 205 5.97 -13.15 5.60
C ALA A 205 4.75 -12.69 4.79
N LYS A 206 3.54 -12.85 5.33
CA LYS A 206 2.31 -12.38 4.67
C LYS A 206 2.26 -10.87 4.51
N ILE A 207 2.78 -10.13 5.48
CA ILE A 207 2.88 -8.67 5.42
C ILE A 207 3.86 -8.24 4.32
N ALA A 208 5.05 -8.84 4.29
CA ALA A 208 6.06 -8.57 3.27
C ALA A 208 5.51 -8.89 1.86
N ASP A 209 4.91 -10.07 1.68
CA ASP A 209 4.30 -10.49 0.41
C ASP A 209 3.20 -9.52 -0.05
N ALA A 210 2.35 -9.06 0.87
CA ALA A 210 1.28 -8.12 0.55
C ALA A 210 1.81 -6.73 0.14
N LEU A 211 2.89 -6.27 0.77
CA LEU A 211 3.55 -5.00 0.41
C LEU A 211 4.26 -5.09 -0.94
N VAL A 212 4.94 -6.19 -1.22
CA VAL A 212 5.54 -6.45 -2.54
C VAL A 212 4.46 -6.53 -3.62
N ALA A 213 3.35 -7.22 -3.35
CA ALA A 213 2.21 -7.26 -4.26
C ALA A 213 1.60 -5.87 -4.49
N LEU A 214 1.54 -5.02 -3.46
CA LEU A 214 1.06 -3.65 -3.58
C LEU A 214 2.03 -2.75 -4.35
N ASP A 215 3.34 -2.85 -4.13
CA ASP A 215 4.34 -2.12 -4.92
C ASP A 215 4.27 -2.54 -6.40
N ALA A 216 4.19 -3.84 -6.68
CA ALA A 216 3.98 -4.35 -8.02
C ALA A 216 2.66 -3.83 -8.63
N ALA A 217 1.57 -3.79 -7.85
CA ALA A 217 0.30 -3.22 -8.28
C ALA A 217 0.42 -1.71 -8.55
N LEU A 218 1.15 -0.93 -7.75
CA LEU A 218 1.36 0.50 -7.98
C LEU A 218 2.22 0.78 -9.22
N ARG A 219 3.25 -0.04 -9.48
CA ARG A 219 4.07 0.04 -10.68
C ARG A 219 3.27 -0.36 -11.94
N THR A 220 2.58 -1.50 -11.89
CA THR A 220 1.80 -2.09 -13.01
C THR A 220 0.37 -1.58 -13.11
N GLY A 221 -0.06 -0.80 -12.14
CA GLY A 221 -1.37 -0.18 -12.09
C GLY A 221 -2.56 -1.11 -11.98
N ILE A 222 -2.36 -2.43 -11.99
CA ILE A 222 -3.40 -3.45 -11.96
C ILE A 222 -3.71 -3.82 -10.52
N GLY A 223 -5.00 -3.85 -10.16
CA GLY A 223 -5.47 -4.40 -8.90
C GLY A 223 -4.94 -3.66 -7.67
N VAL A 224 -4.66 -2.36 -7.79
CA VAL A 224 -4.10 -1.53 -6.71
C VAL A 224 -5.05 -1.49 -5.52
N ALA A 225 -6.35 -1.28 -5.77
CA ALA A 225 -7.37 -1.30 -4.73
C ALA A 225 -7.42 -2.65 -3.99
N ASP A 226 -7.15 -3.74 -4.70
CA ASP A 226 -7.25 -5.10 -4.17
C ASP A 226 -6.04 -5.48 -3.34
N ALA A 227 -4.84 -5.17 -3.83
CA ALA A 227 -3.61 -5.31 -3.09
C ALA A 227 -3.64 -4.46 -1.81
N TYR A 228 -4.15 -3.24 -1.90
CA TYR A 228 -4.29 -2.37 -0.74
C TYR A 228 -5.33 -2.90 0.27
N LYS A 229 -6.47 -3.42 -0.20
CA LYS A 229 -7.47 -4.05 0.68
C LYS A 229 -6.92 -5.31 1.37
N ALA A 230 -6.14 -6.12 0.66
CA ALA A 230 -5.45 -7.28 1.22
C ALA A 230 -4.40 -6.89 2.26
N LEU A 231 -3.74 -5.73 2.09
CA LEU A 231 -2.82 -5.18 3.08
C LEU A 231 -3.55 -4.68 4.34
N LYS A 232 -4.70 -4.00 4.20
CA LYS A 232 -5.47 -3.43 5.34
C LYS A 232 -5.97 -4.46 6.36
N VAL A 233 -6.07 -5.73 5.98
CA VAL A 233 -6.50 -6.80 6.90
C VAL A 233 -5.33 -7.39 7.70
N LEU A 234 -4.11 -6.94 7.45
CA LEU A 234 -2.91 -7.36 8.16
C LEU A 234 -2.58 -6.38 9.29
N ASP A 235 -1.97 -6.90 10.35
CA ASP A 235 -1.60 -6.15 11.56
C ASP A 235 -0.30 -5.36 11.32
N LEU A 236 -0.40 -4.29 10.52
CA LEU A 236 0.70 -3.38 10.21
C LEU A 236 0.69 -2.18 11.16
N ASP A 237 1.88 -1.60 11.40
CA ASP A 237 1.97 -0.32 12.10
C ASP A 237 1.05 0.75 11.47
N PRO A 238 0.20 1.46 12.26
CA PRO A 238 -0.75 2.44 11.74
C PRO A 238 -0.12 3.60 10.96
N ALA A 239 1.09 4.05 11.33
CA ALA A 239 1.75 5.14 10.64
C ALA A 239 2.29 4.68 9.27
N SER A 240 2.84 3.46 9.19
CA SER A 240 3.19 2.82 7.92
C SER A 240 1.97 2.64 7.02
N LEU A 241 0.86 2.13 7.56
CA LEU A 241 -0.37 1.94 6.79
C LEU A 241 -0.93 3.26 6.25
N ALA A 242 -0.87 4.34 7.03
CA ALA A 242 -1.30 5.67 6.58
C ALA A 242 -0.41 6.24 5.46
N ARG A 243 0.91 6.00 5.49
CA ARG A 243 1.83 6.41 4.41
C ARG A 243 1.55 5.65 3.13
N ILE A 244 1.31 4.36 3.22
CA ILE A 244 0.94 3.50 2.09
C ILE A 244 -0.42 3.91 1.52
N GLU A 245 -1.41 4.18 2.38
CA GLU A 245 -2.71 4.72 1.98
C GLU A 245 -2.55 6.04 1.21
N ALA A 246 -1.69 6.94 1.67
CA ALA A 246 -1.41 8.19 0.97
C ALA A 246 -0.80 7.97 -0.43
N GLY A 247 0.12 7.00 -0.57
CA GLY A 247 0.71 6.62 -1.86
C GLY A 247 -0.29 5.99 -2.83
N VAL A 248 -1.14 5.08 -2.34
CA VAL A 248 -2.22 4.46 -3.12
C VAL A 248 -3.23 5.51 -3.58
N ASN A 249 -3.65 6.40 -2.68
CA ASN A 249 -4.56 7.49 -3.02
C ASN A 249 -3.93 8.43 -4.07
N ALA A 250 -2.65 8.80 -3.91
CA ALA A 250 -1.94 9.63 -4.89
C ALA A 250 -1.84 8.96 -6.27
N TYR A 251 -1.62 7.64 -6.32
CA TYR A 251 -1.65 6.86 -7.55
C TYR A 251 -3.04 6.87 -8.20
N GLU A 252 -4.09 6.52 -7.44
CA GLU A 252 -5.48 6.55 -7.92
C GLU A 252 -5.86 7.93 -8.45
N ASP A 253 -5.43 8.97 -7.74
CA ASP A 253 -5.68 10.36 -8.07
C ASP A 253 -4.98 10.81 -9.37
N VAL A 254 -3.78 10.31 -9.67
CA VAL A 254 -3.12 10.55 -10.97
C VAL A 254 -3.87 9.85 -12.09
N ILE A 255 -4.19 8.56 -11.93
CA ILE A 255 -4.84 7.78 -13.00
C ILE A 255 -6.29 8.19 -13.24
N THR A 256 -7.00 8.71 -12.25
CA THR A 256 -8.40 9.12 -12.38
C THR A 256 -8.59 10.56 -12.87
N THR A 257 -7.50 11.33 -13.03
CA THR A 257 -7.60 12.69 -13.53
C THR A 257 -8.08 12.67 -14.99
N CYS A 258 -9.10 13.46 -15.30
CA CYS A 258 -9.80 13.59 -16.58
C CYS A 258 -8.93 13.90 -17.81
N ARG A 259 -7.66 14.29 -17.57
CA ARG A 259 -6.69 14.67 -18.60
C ARG A 259 -5.74 13.55 -18.99
N VAL A 260 -5.82 12.40 -18.35
CA VAL A 260 -4.97 11.23 -18.68
C VAL A 260 -5.79 9.98 -18.94
N ASN A 261 -7.12 10.08 -18.91
CA ASN A 261 -8.01 8.98 -19.22
C ASN A 261 -8.50 9.09 -20.65
N SER A 262 -8.27 8.06 -21.46
CA SER A 262 -8.49 8.11 -22.90
C SER A 262 -8.41 6.71 -23.52
N PHE A 263 -8.88 6.61 -24.76
CA PHE A 263 -8.83 5.41 -25.59
C PHE A 263 -7.91 5.60 -26.80
N PRO A 264 -7.34 4.53 -27.36
CA PRO A 264 -6.72 4.56 -28.68
C PRO A 264 -7.64 5.21 -29.72
N GLY A 265 -7.06 5.97 -30.66
CA GLY A 265 -7.86 6.77 -31.59
C GLY A 265 -8.79 5.99 -32.52
N ASP A 266 -8.51 4.71 -32.74
CA ASP A 266 -9.30 3.76 -33.51
C ASP A 266 -10.46 3.13 -32.71
N THR A 267 -10.53 3.33 -31.39
CA THR A 267 -11.63 2.85 -30.56
C THR A 267 -12.98 3.37 -31.08
N PRO A 268 -13.92 2.52 -31.50
CA PRO A 268 -15.20 2.98 -32.04
C PRO A 268 -16.15 3.44 -30.94
N VAL A 269 -16.75 4.61 -31.10
CA VAL A 269 -17.81 5.17 -30.26
C VAL A 269 -19.17 4.83 -30.89
N LEU A 270 -20.13 4.43 -30.07
CA LEU A 270 -21.51 4.21 -30.51
C LEU A 270 -22.21 5.55 -30.69
N MET A 271 -22.56 5.88 -31.93
CA MET A 271 -23.26 7.10 -32.28
C MET A 271 -24.77 6.96 -31.98
N ALA A 272 -25.47 8.08 -31.82
CA ALA A 272 -26.90 8.09 -31.51
C ALA A 272 -27.77 7.42 -32.58
N ASP A 273 -27.33 7.42 -33.84
CA ASP A 273 -28.00 6.76 -34.97
C ASP A 273 -27.70 5.24 -35.05
N GLY A 274 -26.96 4.70 -34.08
CA GLY A 274 -26.55 3.29 -34.02
C GLY A 274 -25.33 2.94 -34.88
N THR A 275 -24.79 3.90 -35.64
CA THR A 275 -23.52 3.74 -36.34
C THR A 275 -22.35 3.82 -35.36
N ARG A 276 -21.13 3.58 -35.85
CA ARG A 276 -19.92 3.67 -35.04
C ARG A 276 -18.89 4.55 -35.75
N LYS A 277 -18.28 5.44 -34.99
CA LYS A 277 -17.23 6.35 -35.46
C LYS A 277 -16.00 6.16 -34.59
N ALA A 278 -14.81 6.12 -35.18
CA ALA A 278 -13.58 6.08 -34.40
C ALA A 278 -13.49 7.33 -33.51
N ILE A 279 -13.07 7.18 -32.25
CA ILE A 279 -13.08 8.28 -31.27
C ILE A 279 -12.25 9.48 -31.74
N ARG A 280 -11.16 9.25 -32.48
CA ARG A 280 -10.34 10.32 -33.09
C ARG A 280 -11.09 11.15 -34.13
N ASP A 281 -12.17 10.62 -34.69
CA ASP A 281 -12.96 11.20 -35.77
C ASP A 281 -14.27 11.82 -35.27
N VAL A 282 -14.66 11.55 -34.03
CA VAL A 282 -15.77 12.23 -33.34
C VAL A 282 -15.43 13.71 -33.16
N ARG A 283 -16.42 14.58 -33.32
CA ARG A 283 -16.29 16.05 -33.23
C ARG A 283 -17.32 16.60 -32.26
N GLU A 284 -17.04 17.79 -31.73
CA GLU A 284 -18.03 18.58 -31.01
C GLU A 284 -19.32 18.74 -31.83
N GLY A 285 -20.46 18.57 -31.19
CA GLY A 285 -21.79 18.57 -31.80
C GLY A 285 -22.25 17.22 -32.38
N ASP A 286 -21.36 16.23 -32.52
CA ASP A 286 -21.80 14.86 -32.85
C ASP A 286 -22.68 14.29 -31.73
N LEU A 287 -23.74 13.56 -32.09
CA LEU A 287 -24.61 12.88 -31.13
C LEU A 287 -24.12 11.45 -30.88
N VAL A 288 -23.81 11.13 -29.64
CA VAL A 288 -23.41 9.78 -29.20
C VAL A 288 -24.54 9.11 -28.41
N MET A 289 -24.52 7.78 -28.38
CA MET A 289 -25.38 7.03 -27.48
C MET A 289 -24.79 7.09 -26.07
N ALA A 290 -25.60 7.51 -25.10
CA ALA A 290 -25.28 7.56 -23.68
C ALA A 290 -26.37 6.84 -22.89
N ALA A 291 -26.13 6.57 -21.60
CA ALA A 291 -27.19 6.11 -20.71
C ALA A 291 -27.07 6.67 -19.31
N ALA A 292 -28.22 6.89 -18.68
CA ALA A 292 -28.29 7.37 -17.32
C ALA A 292 -27.58 6.41 -16.34
N PRO A 293 -26.57 6.85 -15.56
CA PRO A 293 -25.76 5.96 -14.72
C PRO A 293 -26.55 5.12 -13.70
N GLY A 294 -27.70 5.61 -13.25
CA GLY A 294 -28.57 4.94 -12.28
C GLY A 294 -29.61 4.00 -12.90
N THR A 295 -30.20 4.36 -14.05
CA THR A 295 -31.34 3.63 -14.63
C THR A 295 -30.98 2.84 -15.89
N GLY A 296 -29.84 3.15 -16.52
CA GLY A 296 -29.44 2.57 -17.81
C GLY A 296 -30.30 3.04 -18.99
N LEU A 297 -31.16 4.05 -18.80
CA LEU A 297 -32.01 4.58 -19.86
C LEU A 297 -31.15 5.25 -20.93
N LEU A 298 -31.25 4.76 -22.16
CA LEU A 298 -30.50 5.27 -23.31
C LEU A 298 -31.00 6.63 -23.76
N ARG A 299 -30.09 7.55 -24.06
CA ARG A 299 -30.38 8.87 -24.65
C ARG A 299 -29.27 9.26 -25.63
N ALA A 300 -29.64 10.04 -26.64
CA ALA A 300 -28.70 10.67 -27.54
C ALA A 300 -28.16 11.94 -26.88
N GLU A 301 -26.84 12.06 -26.75
CA GLU A 301 -26.19 13.22 -26.14
C GLU A 301 -25.17 13.85 -27.07
N PRO A 302 -25.10 15.19 -27.14
CA PRO A 302 -24.07 15.88 -27.89
C PRO A 302 -22.70 15.77 -27.22
N VAL A 303 -21.66 15.62 -28.04
CA VAL A 303 -20.26 15.79 -27.62
C VAL A 303 -19.97 17.28 -27.52
N THR A 304 -19.46 17.74 -26.37
CA THR A 304 -19.17 19.16 -26.09
C THR A 304 -17.68 19.49 -26.08
N ASP A 305 -16.80 18.49 -26.00
CA ASP A 305 -15.35 18.65 -26.17
C ASP A 305 -14.73 17.32 -26.63
N THR A 306 -13.57 17.42 -27.31
CA THR A 306 -12.75 16.26 -27.68
C THR A 306 -11.33 16.47 -27.17
N PHE A 307 -10.90 15.57 -26.29
CA PHE A 307 -9.59 15.61 -25.67
C PHE A 307 -8.63 14.63 -26.34
N ARG A 308 -7.33 14.95 -26.36
CA ARG A 308 -6.28 14.04 -26.81
C ARG A 308 -4.94 14.29 -26.13
N HIS A 309 -4.19 13.22 -25.89
CA HIS A 309 -2.81 13.27 -25.39
C HIS A 309 -2.02 12.05 -25.85
N ASP A 310 -0.70 12.07 -25.65
CA ASP A 310 0.13 10.89 -25.89
C ASP A 310 0.25 10.07 -24.59
N THR A 311 0.33 8.75 -24.72
CA THR A 311 0.61 7.81 -23.64
C THR A 311 1.57 6.73 -24.12
N GLU A 312 2.45 6.27 -23.24
CA GLU A 312 3.34 5.12 -23.45
C GLU A 312 2.81 3.86 -22.75
N ARG A 313 1.56 3.92 -22.26
CA ARG A 313 0.97 2.87 -21.44
C ARG A 313 -0.53 2.72 -21.66
N LEU A 314 -0.98 1.48 -21.76
CA LEU A 314 -2.38 1.08 -21.88
C LEU A 314 -2.65 -0.15 -21.03
N VAL A 315 -3.93 -0.42 -20.79
CA VAL A 315 -4.43 -1.69 -20.25
C VAL A 315 -5.34 -2.32 -21.30
N THR A 316 -5.14 -3.61 -21.54
CA THR A 316 -5.98 -4.44 -22.40
C THR A 316 -6.92 -5.27 -21.54
N ILE A 317 -8.22 -5.05 -21.67
CA ILE A 317 -9.26 -5.81 -20.98
C ILE A 317 -9.78 -6.89 -21.93
N GLY A 318 -9.58 -8.15 -21.60
CA GLY A 318 -10.15 -9.29 -22.33
C GLY A 318 -11.57 -9.61 -21.86
N LEU A 319 -12.48 -9.87 -22.80
CA LEU A 319 -13.87 -10.25 -22.53
C LEU A 319 -14.22 -11.63 -23.09
N ALA A 320 -15.17 -12.27 -22.40
CA ALA A 320 -15.77 -13.52 -22.83
C ALA A 320 -16.33 -13.40 -24.26
N GLY A 321 -15.98 -14.37 -25.10
CA GLY A 321 -16.26 -14.34 -26.53
C GLY A 321 -15.12 -13.83 -27.40
N GLY A 322 -13.95 -13.53 -26.81
CA GLY A 322 -12.71 -13.25 -27.54
C GLY A 322 -12.67 -11.84 -28.14
N SER A 323 -13.26 -10.87 -27.45
CA SER A 323 -13.09 -9.44 -27.75
C SER A 323 -12.27 -8.76 -26.66
N SER A 324 -11.62 -7.64 -26.96
CA SER A 324 -10.83 -6.87 -26.00
C SER A 324 -11.04 -5.36 -26.13
N LEU A 325 -10.73 -4.62 -25.08
CA LEU A 325 -10.72 -3.17 -25.08
C LEU A 325 -9.38 -2.67 -24.57
N ASP A 326 -8.72 -1.84 -25.37
CA ASP A 326 -7.54 -1.09 -24.95
C ASP A 326 -7.97 0.28 -24.43
N THR A 327 -7.47 0.68 -23.27
CA THR A 327 -7.77 1.95 -22.62
C THR A 327 -6.64 2.35 -21.68
N THR A 328 -6.58 3.61 -21.27
CA THR A 328 -5.75 4.00 -20.12
C THR A 328 -6.26 3.33 -18.83
N ALA A 329 -5.35 3.09 -17.88
CA ALA A 329 -5.61 2.35 -16.64
C ALA A 329 -6.73 2.93 -15.77
N GLY A 330 -6.86 4.26 -15.72
CA GLY A 330 -7.82 4.93 -14.86
C GLY A 330 -9.18 5.22 -15.49
N HIS A 331 -9.45 4.75 -16.71
CA HIS A 331 -10.74 5.00 -17.35
C HIS A 331 -11.85 4.22 -16.63
N LYS A 332 -12.96 4.88 -16.28
CA LYS A 332 -14.06 4.25 -15.56
C LYS A 332 -14.97 3.48 -16.51
N ILE A 333 -15.22 2.22 -16.18
CA ILE A 333 -16.06 1.29 -16.94
C ILE A 333 -17.19 0.81 -16.03
N ARG A 334 -18.41 0.76 -16.58
CA ARG A 334 -19.58 0.31 -15.84
C ARG A 334 -19.64 -1.22 -15.76
N THR A 335 -19.74 -1.73 -14.53
CA THR A 335 -20.00 -3.14 -14.21
C THR A 335 -21.40 -3.29 -13.60
N SER A 336 -21.99 -4.49 -13.71
CA SER A 336 -23.31 -4.76 -13.13
C SER A 336 -23.30 -4.90 -11.60
N GLU A 337 -22.20 -5.41 -11.03
CA GLU A 337 -22.10 -5.75 -9.61
C GLU A 337 -21.51 -4.62 -8.77
N ARG A 338 -20.47 -3.96 -9.30
CA ARG A 338 -19.63 -3.02 -8.54
C ARG A 338 -19.81 -1.58 -8.99
N GLY A 339 -20.70 -1.35 -9.95
CA GLY A 339 -20.90 -0.04 -10.55
C GLY A 339 -19.71 0.43 -11.36
N TRP A 340 -19.26 1.67 -11.16
CA TRP A 340 -18.10 2.22 -11.87
C TRP A 340 -16.80 1.70 -11.28
N VAL A 341 -16.00 1.03 -12.11
CA VAL A 341 -14.71 0.44 -11.75
C VAL A 341 -13.64 0.99 -12.71
N LEU A 342 -12.42 1.22 -12.23
CA LEU A 342 -11.30 1.60 -13.10
C LEU A 342 -10.93 0.43 -14.01
N ALA A 343 -10.51 0.72 -15.24
CA ALA A 343 -10.10 -0.29 -16.20
C ALA A 343 -9.06 -1.26 -15.65
N ALA A 344 -8.09 -0.77 -14.87
CA ALA A 344 -7.05 -1.60 -14.27
C ALA A 344 -7.47 -2.37 -13.01
N ASP A 345 -8.63 -2.03 -12.42
CA ASP A 345 -9.21 -2.72 -11.25
C ASP A 345 -10.32 -3.70 -11.62
N LEU A 346 -10.59 -3.86 -12.93
CA LEU A 346 -11.46 -4.91 -13.41
C LEU A 346 -10.84 -6.28 -13.12
N ARG A 347 -11.70 -7.25 -12.80
CA ARG A 347 -11.31 -8.60 -12.43
C ARG A 347 -11.97 -9.61 -13.36
N PRO A 348 -11.33 -10.76 -13.62
CA PRO A 348 -12.00 -11.89 -14.23
C PRO A 348 -13.32 -12.22 -13.50
N GLY A 349 -14.42 -12.25 -14.24
CA GLY A 349 -15.76 -12.48 -13.72
C GLY A 349 -16.62 -11.22 -13.54
N ASP A 350 -16.05 -10.01 -13.49
CA ASP A 350 -16.85 -8.77 -13.55
C ASP A 350 -17.64 -8.73 -14.86
N ARG A 351 -18.88 -8.24 -14.82
CA ARG A 351 -19.74 -8.21 -16.01
C ARG A 351 -19.95 -6.78 -16.48
N LEU A 352 -19.45 -6.48 -17.68
CA LEU A 352 -19.61 -5.18 -18.33
C LEU A 352 -21.00 -5.07 -18.98
N LEU A 353 -21.62 -3.89 -18.83
CA LEU A 353 -22.98 -3.63 -19.28
C LEU A 353 -23.00 -3.01 -20.68
N SER A 354 -23.72 -3.66 -21.60
CA SER A 354 -23.98 -3.17 -22.96
C SER A 354 -25.27 -2.35 -23.03
N PRO A 355 -25.50 -1.54 -24.08
CA PRO A 355 -26.71 -0.73 -24.24
C PRO A 355 -28.01 -1.54 -24.24
N ASP A 356 -27.97 -2.77 -24.76
CA ASP A 356 -29.10 -3.70 -24.84
C ASP A 356 -29.33 -4.49 -23.53
N GLY A 357 -28.60 -4.15 -22.47
CA GLY A 357 -28.63 -4.84 -21.18
C GLY A 357 -27.84 -6.16 -21.16
N THR A 358 -27.16 -6.54 -22.25
CA THR A 358 -26.34 -7.74 -22.26
C THR A 358 -25.08 -7.56 -21.42
N LEU A 359 -24.72 -8.63 -20.71
CA LEU A 359 -23.57 -8.68 -19.81
C LEU A 359 -22.42 -9.49 -20.41
N ARG A 360 -21.21 -8.95 -20.33
CA ARG A 360 -20.00 -9.66 -20.77
C ARG A 360 -18.99 -9.75 -19.66
N ALA A 361 -18.64 -10.99 -19.32
CA ALA A 361 -17.65 -11.25 -18.30
C ALA A 361 -16.25 -10.82 -18.79
N VAL A 362 -15.54 -10.07 -17.97
CA VAL A 362 -14.11 -9.88 -18.07
C VAL A 362 -13.43 -11.23 -17.87
N THR A 363 -12.47 -11.56 -18.71
CA THR A 363 -11.69 -12.80 -18.63
C THR A 363 -10.27 -12.55 -18.16
N ASP A 364 -9.71 -11.39 -18.50
CA ASP A 364 -8.35 -11.01 -18.13
C ASP A 364 -8.17 -9.49 -18.23
N VAL A 365 -7.18 -8.95 -17.52
CA VAL A 365 -6.78 -7.55 -17.57
C VAL A 365 -5.26 -7.49 -17.61
N HIS A 366 -4.69 -6.93 -18.68
CA HIS A 366 -3.26 -6.96 -18.95
C HIS A 366 -2.70 -5.56 -19.15
N ASP A 367 -1.72 -5.17 -18.33
CA ASP A 367 -1.02 -3.88 -18.43
C ASP A 367 0.02 -3.94 -19.54
N ARG A 368 0.16 -2.83 -20.25
CA ARG A 368 1.03 -2.66 -21.41
C ARG A 368 1.85 -1.39 -21.21
N PRO A 369 2.86 -1.40 -20.32
CA PRO A 369 3.79 -0.28 -20.16
C PRO A 369 4.86 -0.28 -21.26
N GLY A 370 5.58 0.83 -21.42
CA GLY A 370 6.74 0.93 -22.31
C GLY A 370 6.41 0.87 -23.81
N LEU A 371 5.18 1.23 -24.18
CA LEU A 371 4.79 1.40 -25.57
C LEU A 371 5.51 2.62 -26.15
N ALA A 372 5.79 2.61 -27.45
CA ALA A 372 6.11 3.86 -28.15
C ALA A 372 4.94 4.85 -27.95
N PRO A 373 5.19 6.16 -27.80
CA PRO A 373 4.13 7.15 -27.60
C PRO A 373 2.96 6.98 -28.57
N ARG A 374 1.76 6.71 -28.03
CA ARG A 374 0.51 6.56 -28.79
C ARG A 374 -0.44 7.70 -28.46
N ARG A 375 -0.99 8.31 -29.50
CA ARG A 375 -2.06 9.31 -29.35
C ARG A 375 -3.37 8.63 -28.93
N VAL A 376 -3.93 9.07 -27.81
CA VAL A 376 -5.20 8.62 -27.25
C VAL A 376 -6.18 9.80 -27.13
N TYR A 377 -7.47 9.49 -27.05
CA TYR A 377 -8.58 10.44 -27.15
C TYR A 377 -9.65 10.17 -26.09
N ASP A 378 -10.36 11.21 -25.66
CA ASP A 378 -11.55 11.11 -24.82
C ASP A 378 -12.60 12.15 -25.24
N LEU A 379 -13.85 11.97 -24.79
CA LEU A 379 -14.98 12.82 -25.15
C LEU A 379 -15.59 13.45 -23.90
N THR A 380 -15.93 14.73 -24.00
CA THR A 380 -16.91 15.32 -23.08
C THR A 380 -18.29 15.20 -23.70
N VAL A 381 -19.20 14.51 -23.01
CA VAL A 381 -20.58 14.25 -23.46
C VAL A 381 -21.53 14.94 -22.50
N ASP A 382 -22.52 15.64 -23.05
CA ASP A 382 -23.46 16.46 -22.29
C ASP A 382 -24.44 15.62 -21.42
N ASP A 383 -24.98 16.25 -20.38
CA ASP A 383 -25.98 15.79 -19.39
C ASP A 383 -25.63 14.47 -18.66
N LEU A 384 -25.48 13.35 -19.38
CA LEU A 384 -25.25 12.03 -18.78
C LEU A 384 -23.79 11.75 -18.46
N HIS A 385 -22.85 12.44 -19.11
CA HIS A 385 -21.42 12.20 -18.97
C HIS A 385 -21.04 10.71 -19.11
N THR A 386 -21.79 9.98 -19.95
CA THR A 386 -21.47 8.61 -20.33
C THR A 386 -21.52 8.48 -21.83
N PHE A 387 -20.79 7.50 -22.34
CA PHE A 387 -20.92 7.07 -23.72
C PHE A 387 -20.53 5.61 -23.82
N TYR A 388 -20.71 5.04 -25.00
CA TYR A 388 -20.34 3.66 -25.26
C TYR A 388 -19.17 3.58 -26.23
N VAL A 389 -18.17 2.78 -25.86
CA VAL A 389 -17.06 2.38 -26.75
C VAL A 389 -17.18 0.91 -27.10
N ARG A 390 -16.75 0.54 -28.31
CA ARG A 390 -16.81 -0.85 -28.78
C ARG A 390 -15.50 -1.58 -28.58
N THR A 391 -15.59 -2.79 -28.04
CA THR A 391 -14.47 -3.73 -27.98
C THR A 391 -14.12 -4.28 -29.37
N GLU A 392 -12.85 -4.57 -29.60
CA GLU A 392 -12.37 -5.18 -30.83
C GLU A 392 -12.43 -6.71 -30.73
N GLY A 393 -12.66 -7.42 -31.84
CA GLY A 393 -12.53 -8.88 -31.93
C GLY A 393 -13.83 -9.64 -32.24
N ARG A 394 -13.80 -10.97 -32.10
CA ARG A 394 -14.79 -11.91 -32.68
C ARG A 394 -16.23 -11.65 -32.23
N ARG A 395 -16.41 -11.21 -30.99
CA ARG A 395 -17.73 -10.85 -30.43
C ARG A 395 -17.69 -9.45 -29.83
N ALA A 396 -17.27 -8.48 -30.63
CA ALA A 396 -17.26 -7.06 -30.30
C ALA A 396 -18.56 -6.59 -29.64
N ALA A 397 -18.44 -5.79 -28.58
CA ALA A 397 -19.54 -5.33 -27.73
C ALA A 397 -19.35 -3.87 -27.35
N ASP A 398 -20.44 -3.15 -27.18
CA ASP A 398 -20.38 -1.77 -26.71
C ASP A 398 -20.38 -1.78 -25.18
N VAL A 399 -19.47 -1.05 -24.54
CA VAL A 399 -19.33 -0.96 -23.08
C VAL A 399 -19.47 0.48 -22.62
N MET A 400 -20.20 0.69 -21.53
CA MET A 400 -20.45 2.04 -21.01
C MET A 400 -19.24 2.57 -20.23
N VAL A 401 -18.86 3.80 -20.55
CA VAL A 401 -17.73 4.52 -19.99
C VAL A 401 -18.17 5.92 -19.54
N HIS A 402 -17.39 6.57 -18.67
CA HIS A 402 -17.77 7.81 -17.98
C HIS A 402 -16.82 8.98 -18.32
N ASN A 403 -17.38 10.19 -18.40
CA ASN A 403 -16.69 11.49 -18.53
C ASN A 403 -16.77 12.30 -17.22
N CYS A 404 -15.81 13.16 -16.91
CA CYS A 404 -15.47 13.61 -15.54
C CYS A 404 -16.40 14.53 -14.70
N LEU A 405 -16.07 14.68 -13.38
CA LEU A 405 -16.70 15.46 -12.26
C LEU A 405 -18.23 15.29 -12.10
N ASN A 406 -18.78 15.29 -10.87
CA ASN A 406 -20.22 15.04 -10.66
C ASN A 406 -20.81 15.91 -9.55
N LEU A 407 -21.72 16.82 -9.91
CA LEU A 407 -22.52 17.63 -8.99
C LEU A 407 -23.51 16.80 -8.17
N GLY A 408 -23.88 15.61 -8.66
CA GLY A 408 -24.73 14.64 -7.95
C GLY A 408 -24.11 14.07 -6.68
N ASP A 409 -22.84 14.35 -6.38
CA ASP A 409 -22.24 14.04 -5.07
C ASP A 409 -23.04 14.65 -3.92
N GLU A 410 -23.71 15.79 -4.15
CA GLU A 410 -24.54 16.47 -3.15
C GLU A 410 -25.64 15.60 -2.55
N ASP A 411 -26.20 14.65 -3.31
CA ASP A 411 -27.27 13.77 -2.83
C ASP A 411 -26.76 12.49 -2.15
N LEU A 412 -25.44 12.29 -2.10
CA LEU A 412 -24.88 11.10 -1.49
C LEU A 412 -25.14 11.11 0.01
N ARG A 413 -25.77 10.06 0.52
CA ARG A 413 -26.01 9.88 1.96
C ARG A 413 -24.76 9.99 2.82
N ALA A 414 -23.60 9.60 2.28
CA ALA A 414 -22.32 9.72 2.96
C ALA A 414 -21.82 11.16 3.11
N LEU A 415 -22.40 12.10 2.35
CA LEU A 415 -22.01 13.51 2.29
C LEU A 415 -23.07 14.46 2.88
N GLN A 416 -24.18 13.93 3.38
CA GLN A 416 -25.29 14.72 3.93
C GLN A 416 -24.89 15.64 5.09
N ASP A 417 -23.80 15.31 5.81
CA ASP A 417 -23.31 16.10 6.95
C ASP A 417 -22.44 17.29 6.51
N TYR A 418 -22.17 17.42 5.21
CA TYR A 418 -21.40 18.51 4.62
C TYR A 418 -22.33 19.52 3.95
N GLU A 419 -21.98 20.82 4.03
CA GLU A 419 -22.78 21.89 3.43
C GLU A 419 -22.52 22.03 1.91
N ILE A 420 -22.81 20.98 1.16
CA ILE A 420 -22.79 20.93 -0.30
C ILE A 420 -24.15 21.43 -0.81
N HIS A 421 -24.18 22.39 -1.73
CA HIS A 421 -25.43 23.08 -2.08
C HIS A 421 -25.45 23.66 -3.51
N THR A 422 -24.71 23.07 -4.44
CA THR A 422 -24.84 23.44 -5.86
C THR A 422 -26.24 23.14 -6.36
N LEU A 423 -26.74 21.93 -6.14
CA LEU A 423 -28.03 21.48 -6.63
C LEU A 423 -29.16 22.13 -5.84
N GLU A 424 -29.11 22.09 -4.51
CA GLU A 424 -30.14 22.58 -3.61
C GLU A 424 -30.33 24.09 -3.70
N LYS A 425 -29.26 24.89 -3.80
CA LYS A 425 -29.37 26.36 -3.79
C LYS A 425 -29.26 27.01 -5.17
N HIS A 426 -28.65 26.33 -6.14
CA HIS A 426 -28.37 26.93 -7.44
C HIS A 426 -28.96 26.17 -8.63
N VAL A 427 -29.48 24.95 -8.51
CA VAL A 427 -30.09 24.24 -9.67
C VAL A 427 -31.59 24.00 -9.49
N ARG A 428 -31.97 23.42 -8.36
CA ARG A 428 -33.33 22.96 -8.05
C ARG A 428 -34.31 24.06 -7.63
N PRO A 429 -33.90 25.18 -7.02
CA PRO A 429 -34.87 26.17 -6.56
C PRO A 429 -35.75 26.68 -7.68
N ASN A 430 -37.07 26.63 -7.46
CA ASN A 430 -37.99 27.45 -8.24
C ASN A 430 -37.85 28.93 -7.84
N ALA A 431 -38.53 29.83 -8.57
CA ALA A 431 -38.43 31.27 -8.33
C ALA A 431 -38.78 31.67 -6.88
N ALA A 432 -39.79 31.04 -6.26
CA ALA A 432 -40.21 31.37 -4.90
C ALA A 432 -39.13 30.95 -3.86
N GLU A 433 -38.54 29.78 -4.04
CA GLU A 433 -37.41 29.30 -3.22
C GLU A 433 -36.16 30.16 -3.43
N ALA A 434 -35.84 30.53 -4.67
CA ALA A 434 -34.70 31.39 -4.97
C ALA A 434 -34.82 32.77 -4.31
N PHE A 435 -36.01 33.38 -4.33
CA PHE A 435 -36.28 34.61 -3.58
C PHE A 435 -36.20 34.42 -2.07
N ARG A 436 -36.63 33.26 -1.55
CA ARG A 436 -36.49 32.93 -0.12
C ARG A 436 -35.03 32.85 0.28
N ILE A 437 -34.20 32.10 -0.46
CA ILE A 437 -32.76 31.98 -0.23
C ILE A 437 -32.08 33.35 -0.34
N ALA A 438 -32.47 34.18 -1.32
CA ALA A 438 -31.92 35.53 -1.48
C ALA A 438 -32.23 36.42 -0.26
N ARG A 439 -33.46 36.33 0.29
CA ARG A 439 -33.84 37.05 1.52
C ARG A 439 -33.08 36.56 2.74
N GLU A 440 -32.94 35.24 2.89
CA GLU A 440 -32.25 34.62 4.04
C GLU A 440 -30.76 34.97 4.06
N THR A 441 -30.11 35.00 2.90
CA THR A 441 -28.68 35.34 2.78
C THR A 441 -28.41 36.85 2.71
N GLY A 442 -29.44 37.66 2.39
CA GLY A 442 -29.29 39.10 2.15
C GLY A 442 -28.56 39.44 0.85
N THR A 443 -28.31 38.44 -0.02
CA THR A 443 -27.62 38.60 -1.31
C THR A 443 -28.42 37.96 -2.43
N PRO A 444 -28.29 38.40 -3.70
CA PRO A 444 -29.01 37.77 -4.79
C PRO A 444 -28.64 36.29 -4.93
N ASN A 445 -29.65 35.41 -5.02
CA ASN A 445 -29.44 33.99 -5.29
C ASN A 445 -29.43 33.76 -6.80
N THR A 446 -28.42 33.06 -7.31
CA THR A 446 -28.38 32.68 -8.72
C THR A 446 -28.82 31.25 -8.90
N VAL A 447 -29.63 31.00 -9.92
CA VAL A 447 -30.14 29.68 -10.29
C VAL A 447 -29.77 29.39 -11.73
N TRP A 448 -29.05 28.30 -11.94
CA TRP A 448 -28.69 27.75 -13.24
C TRP A 448 -29.93 27.49 -14.09
N THR A 449 -29.79 27.64 -15.40
CA THR A 449 -30.87 27.31 -16.35
C THR A 449 -31.22 25.81 -16.31
N SER A 450 -30.23 24.94 -16.11
CA SER A 450 -30.42 23.50 -15.87
C SER A 450 -29.24 22.93 -15.09
N GLN A 451 -29.41 21.70 -14.58
CA GLN A 451 -28.31 20.95 -13.94
C GLN A 451 -27.16 20.70 -14.92
N ASP A 452 -27.47 20.41 -16.17
CA ASP A 452 -26.48 20.08 -17.21
C ASP A 452 -25.61 21.29 -17.51
N ILE A 453 -26.22 22.47 -17.63
CA ILE A 453 -25.50 23.74 -17.78
C ILE A 453 -24.59 23.98 -16.57
N ALA A 454 -25.05 23.68 -15.36
CA ALA A 454 -24.21 23.78 -14.16
C ALA A 454 -23.00 22.84 -14.21
N GLN A 455 -23.21 21.58 -14.64
CA GLN A 455 -22.16 20.57 -14.72
C GLN A 455 -21.13 20.91 -15.79
N GLN A 456 -21.58 21.24 -17.01
CA GLN A 456 -20.71 21.68 -18.11
C GLN A 456 -19.88 22.91 -17.72
N ALA A 457 -20.51 23.90 -17.06
CA ALA A 457 -19.84 25.10 -16.59
C ALA A 457 -18.71 24.77 -15.60
N VAL A 458 -18.98 23.88 -14.65
CA VAL A 458 -18.00 23.42 -13.65
C VAL A 458 -16.83 22.72 -14.31
N ASP A 459 -17.08 21.77 -15.20
CA ASP A 459 -16.05 20.99 -15.88
C ASP A 459 -15.14 21.89 -16.71
N ARG A 460 -15.75 22.82 -17.48
CA ARG A 460 -15.06 23.79 -18.32
C ARG A 460 -14.15 24.69 -17.49
N VAL A 461 -14.66 25.24 -16.39
CA VAL A 461 -13.98 26.23 -15.54
C VAL A 461 -12.85 25.57 -14.74
N VAL A 462 -13.09 24.42 -14.15
CA VAL A 462 -12.07 23.65 -13.42
C VAL A 462 -10.99 23.15 -14.40
N GLY A 463 -11.40 22.63 -15.56
CA GLY A 463 -10.48 22.20 -16.60
C GLY A 463 -9.59 23.34 -17.11
N ASP A 464 -10.16 24.54 -17.33
CA ASP A 464 -9.40 25.74 -17.70
C ASP A 464 -8.44 26.20 -16.62
N PHE A 465 -8.88 26.17 -15.36
CA PHE A 465 -8.05 26.61 -14.25
C PHE A 465 -6.74 25.84 -14.20
N PHE A 466 -6.79 24.52 -14.36
CA PHE A 466 -5.63 23.64 -14.40
C PHE A 466 -4.95 23.56 -15.76
N SER A 467 -5.30 24.45 -16.69
CA SER A 467 -4.67 24.54 -18.01
C SER A 467 -3.80 25.78 -18.16
N LYS A 468 -2.88 25.71 -19.12
CA LYS A 468 -2.16 26.86 -19.70
C LYS A 468 -2.19 26.76 -21.22
N ARG A 469 -1.92 27.88 -21.90
CA ARG A 469 -1.73 27.88 -23.36
C ARG A 469 -0.24 27.93 -23.69
N THR A 470 0.19 27.12 -24.64
CA THR A 470 1.55 27.18 -25.19
C THR A 470 1.72 28.42 -26.07
N ALA A 471 2.96 28.71 -26.49
CA ALA A 471 3.23 29.78 -27.46
C ALA A 471 2.50 29.57 -28.80
N SER A 472 2.19 28.32 -29.17
CA SER A 472 1.39 27.96 -30.35
C SER A 472 -0.12 28.05 -30.13
N GLY A 473 -0.57 28.50 -28.96
CA GLY A 473 -1.99 28.64 -28.62
C GLY A 473 -2.68 27.34 -28.20
N GLN A 474 -1.98 26.21 -28.17
CA GLN A 474 -2.52 24.91 -27.74
C GLN A 474 -2.78 24.92 -26.23
N LYS A 475 -3.97 24.47 -25.83
CA LYS A 475 -4.31 24.26 -24.42
C LYS A 475 -3.62 22.99 -23.93
N VAL A 476 -2.79 23.13 -22.89
CA VAL A 476 -2.04 22.04 -22.26
C VAL A 476 -2.25 22.08 -20.75
N PHE A 477 -1.90 21.00 -20.07
CA PHE A 477 -1.98 20.92 -18.61
C PHE A 477 -0.99 21.85 -17.93
N ASP A 478 -1.42 22.45 -16.82
CA ASP A 478 -0.60 23.32 -15.98
C ASP A 478 -0.17 22.55 -14.73
N GLU A 479 0.91 21.78 -14.88
CA GLU A 479 1.50 20.93 -13.83
C GLU A 479 1.82 21.72 -12.54
N ASP A 480 2.23 22.99 -12.66
CA ASP A 480 2.56 23.83 -11.51
C ASP A 480 1.31 24.19 -10.69
N LYS A 481 0.21 24.54 -11.37
CA LYS A 481 -1.07 24.78 -10.68
C LYS A 481 -1.61 23.51 -10.04
N TRP A 482 -1.44 22.38 -10.72
CA TRP A 482 -1.84 21.09 -10.20
C TRP A 482 -1.05 20.72 -8.94
N LYS A 483 0.27 20.83 -8.97
CA LYS A 483 1.14 20.57 -7.82
C LYS A 483 0.76 21.42 -6.60
N LYS A 484 0.49 22.71 -6.81
CA LYS A 484 0.02 23.61 -5.72
C LYS A 484 -1.33 23.19 -5.13
N PHE A 485 -2.22 22.69 -5.97
CA PHE A 485 -3.50 22.16 -5.52
C PHE A 485 -3.32 20.86 -4.72
N GLN A 486 -2.46 19.95 -5.18
CA GLN A 486 -2.11 18.73 -4.45
C GLN A 486 -1.48 19.05 -3.08
N ASP A 487 -0.53 19.99 -3.03
CA ASP A 487 0.12 20.43 -1.79
C ASP A 487 -0.87 21.00 -0.77
N TRP A 488 -1.90 21.71 -1.25
CA TRP A 488 -3.01 22.15 -0.41
C TRP A 488 -3.87 20.96 0.02
N ALA A 489 -4.31 20.12 -0.92
CA ALA A 489 -5.24 19.02 -0.66
C ALA A 489 -4.69 17.98 0.32
N ALA A 490 -3.36 17.82 0.39
CA ALA A 490 -2.66 16.97 1.35
C ALA A 490 -2.67 17.54 2.78
N LYS A 491 -2.79 18.86 2.94
CA LYS A 491 -2.77 19.57 4.24
C LYS A 491 -4.15 20.04 4.69
N ALA A 492 -5.10 20.10 3.76
CA ALA A 492 -6.45 20.56 3.98
C ALA A 492 -7.17 19.69 5.01
N ARG A 493 -7.83 20.34 5.97
CA ARG A 493 -8.66 19.66 6.97
C ARG A 493 -9.97 19.21 6.34
N ASP A 494 -10.66 18.31 7.03
CA ASP A 494 -12.01 17.92 6.64
C ASP A 494 -12.96 19.14 6.61
N GLY A 495 -13.76 19.28 5.56
CA GLY A 495 -14.61 20.44 5.29
C GLY A 495 -13.88 21.69 4.81
N GLU A 496 -12.54 21.66 4.69
CA GLU A 496 -11.78 22.84 4.25
C GLU A 496 -12.01 23.14 2.76
N GLN A 497 -12.30 24.40 2.45
CA GLN A 497 -12.59 24.86 1.09
C GLN A 497 -11.31 25.29 0.38
N TYR A 498 -11.16 24.87 -0.87
CA TYR A 498 -10.16 25.46 -1.75
C TYR A 498 -10.57 26.88 -2.12
N ARG A 499 -9.58 27.69 -2.51
CA ARG A 499 -9.84 29.03 -3.04
C ARG A 499 -10.82 28.98 -4.24
N PRO A 500 -11.67 30.00 -4.42
CA PRO A 500 -12.59 30.04 -5.54
C PRO A 500 -11.89 29.89 -6.88
N ILE A 501 -12.44 29.03 -7.73
CA ILE A 501 -12.04 28.87 -9.12
C ILE A 501 -13.06 29.61 -9.97
N THR A 502 -12.61 30.63 -10.68
CA THR A 502 -13.47 31.46 -11.52
C THR A 502 -13.10 31.32 -12.98
N GLY A 503 -14.10 31.26 -13.85
CA GLY A 503 -13.91 31.20 -15.29
C GLY A 503 -15.15 31.68 -16.04
N LYS A 504 -14.99 31.94 -17.34
CA LYS A 504 -16.08 32.40 -18.19
C LYS A 504 -16.50 31.29 -19.16
N TRP A 505 -17.80 31.15 -19.37
CA TRP A 505 -18.35 30.21 -20.34
C TRP A 505 -19.46 30.87 -21.17
N ASP A 506 -19.10 31.26 -22.39
CA ASP A 506 -19.96 32.05 -23.30
C ASP A 506 -20.80 31.20 -24.26
N ALA A 507 -21.04 29.92 -23.94
CA ALA A 507 -21.85 29.04 -24.79
C ALA A 507 -23.34 29.41 -24.80
N TYR A 508 -23.81 30.18 -23.81
CA TYR A 508 -25.19 30.60 -23.66
C TYR A 508 -25.28 32.14 -23.51
N PRO A 509 -26.42 32.75 -23.87
CA PRO A 509 -26.66 34.18 -23.61
C PRO A 509 -26.59 34.53 -22.10
N SER A 510 -27.05 33.61 -21.25
CA SER A 510 -26.89 33.62 -19.80
C SER A 510 -26.89 32.18 -19.28
N LEU A 511 -26.09 31.89 -18.27
CA LEU A 511 -26.03 30.57 -17.64
C LEU A 511 -27.16 30.33 -16.61
N GLY A 512 -27.90 31.38 -16.25
CA GLY A 512 -28.97 31.29 -15.28
C GLY A 512 -29.70 32.60 -15.02
N LYS A 513 -30.47 32.63 -13.94
CA LYS A 513 -31.19 33.80 -13.44
C LYS A 513 -30.67 34.20 -12.06
N ARG A 514 -30.71 35.49 -11.76
CA ARG A 514 -30.39 36.08 -10.47
C ARG A 514 -31.65 36.63 -9.84
N TYR A 515 -31.97 36.18 -8.63
CA TYR A 515 -33.14 36.55 -7.85
C TYR A 515 -32.72 37.43 -6.68
N HIS A 516 -33.26 38.63 -6.57
CA HIS A 516 -32.83 39.60 -5.56
C HIS A 516 -33.62 39.47 -4.25
N PRO A 517 -33.05 39.88 -3.10
CA PRO A 517 -33.72 39.80 -1.79
C PRO A 517 -35.02 40.61 -1.70
N ASP A 518 -35.27 41.55 -2.62
CA ASP A 518 -36.50 42.34 -2.65
C ASP A 518 -37.76 41.53 -3.02
N GLY A 519 -37.60 40.27 -3.42
CA GLY A 519 -38.69 39.34 -3.70
C GLY A 519 -39.38 39.57 -5.05
N ARG A 520 -38.85 40.44 -5.90
CA ARG A 520 -39.47 40.78 -7.20
C ARG A 520 -38.48 40.94 -8.35
N THR A 521 -37.23 41.33 -8.08
CA THR A 521 -36.27 41.61 -9.15
C THR A 521 -35.59 40.32 -9.60
N ILE A 522 -35.67 40.04 -10.90
CA ILE A 522 -35.05 38.90 -11.57
C ILE A 522 -34.23 39.42 -12.75
N GLU A 523 -32.96 39.02 -12.79
CA GLU A 523 -32.02 39.39 -13.86
C GLU A 523 -31.39 38.13 -14.45
N ASP A 524 -30.72 38.26 -15.59
CA ASP A 524 -29.81 37.21 -16.06
C ASP A 524 -28.59 37.16 -15.15
N ALA A 525 -28.17 35.96 -14.74
CA ALA A 525 -26.99 35.80 -13.89
C ALA A 525 -25.75 36.26 -14.64
N GLY A 526 -25.55 35.82 -15.88
CA GLY A 526 -24.34 36.10 -16.67
C GLY A 526 -23.58 34.82 -17.01
N ASN A 527 -22.36 34.97 -17.52
CA ASN A 527 -21.52 33.88 -18.04
C ASN A 527 -20.24 33.65 -17.23
N GLU A 528 -20.04 34.41 -16.15
CA GLU A 528 -18.96 34.14 -15.20
C GLU A 528 -19.43 33.08 -14.21
N VAL A 529 -18.58 32.12 -13.92
CA VAL A 529 -18.87 30.97 -13.08
C VAL A 529 -17.86 30.92 -11.95
N THR A 530 -18.36 30.67 -10.74
CA THR A 530 -17.52 30.40 -9.57
C THR A 530 -17.74 28.97 -9.12
N VAL A 531 -16.65 28.23 -8.91
CA VAL A 531 -16.63 26.87 -8.38
C VAL A 531 -15.79 26.86 -7.11
N ILE A 532 -16.31 26.23 -6.05
CA ILE A 532 -15.59 26.02 -4.80
C ILE A 532 -15.50 24.52 -4.54
N LEU A 533 -14.27 24.02 -4.47
CA LEU A 533 -13.99 22.64 -4.07
C LEU A 533 -13.85 22.58 -2.54
N MET A 534 -14.21 21.45 -1.94
CA MET A 534 -14.10 21.25 -0.49
C MET A 534 -13.56 19.86 -0.19
N LYS A 535 -12.65 19.77 0.77
CA LYS A 535 -12.12 18.51 1.30
C LYS A 535 -13.18 17.80 2.14
N VAL A 536 -13.28 16.49 1.99
CA VAL A 536 -14.23 15.61 2.67
C VAL A 536 -13.50 14.33 3.08
N LYS A 537 -13.44 14.07 4.38
CA LYS A 537 -12.78 12.92 4.99
C LYS A 537 -13.76 11.76 4.99
N GLY A 538 -13.43 10.68 4.27
CA GLY A 538 -14.34 9.55 4.03
C GLY A 538 -14.88 9.48 2.60
N HIS A 539 -14.68 10.53 1.79
CA HIS A 539 -14.78 10.44 0.33
C HIS A 539 -13.45 9.91 -0.27
N ASN A 540 -12.95 8.83 0.35
CA ASN A 540 -11.66 8.22 0.04
C ASN A 540 -11.92 7.07 -0.95
N GLY A 541 -11.48 7.24 -2.20
CA GLY A 541 -11.50 6.20 -3.23
C GLY A 541 -12.63 6.34 -4.23
N GLN A 542 -12.37 7.12 -5.30
CA GLN A 542 -12.90 7.05 -6.68
C GLN A 542 -12.42 8.28 -7.50
N GLY A 543 -11.21 8.79 -7.23
CA GLY A 543 -10.51 9.72 -8.12
C GLY A 543 -10.78 11.21 -7.98
N ARG A 544 -10.82 11.73 -6.75
CA ARG A 544 -11.08 13.14 -6.47
C ARG A 544 -10.28 13.68 -5.28
N TYR A 545 -9.14 13.13 -4.88
CA TYR A 545 -8.34 13.59 -3.71
C TYR A 545 -9.16 13.85 -2.42
N GLY A 546 -10.28 13.16 -2.23
CA GLY A 546 -11.24 13.46 -1.16
C GLY A 546 -11.80 14.88 -1.22
N PHE A 547 -12.08 15.44 -2.40
CA PHE A 547 -12.80 16.69 -2.57
C PHE A 547 -14.06 16.52 -3.42
N VAL A 548 -15.00 17.42 -3.18
CA VAL A 548 -16.28 17.54 -3.89
C VAL A 548 -16.48 18.98 -4.33
N VAL A 549 -17.40 19.20 -5.27
CA VAL A 549 -17.87 20.55 -5.58
C VAL A 549 -18.82 20.98 -4.47
N LYS A 550 -18.35 21.77 -3.51
CA LYS A 550 -19.20 22.29 -2.42
C LYS A 550 -20.33 23.16 -2.97
N THR A 551 -19.96 24.08 -3.85
CA THR A 551 -20.91 24.98 -4.49
C THR A 551 -20.35 25.44 -5.83
N ALA A 552 -21.23 25.60 -6.80
CA ALA A 552 -20.95 26.25 -8.07
C ALA A 552 -22.16 27.08 -8.49
N TYR A 553 -21.91 28.31 -8.95
CA TYR A 553 -22.97 29.22 -9.36
C TYR A 553 -22.50 30.21 -10.43
N PRO A 554 -23.41 30.67 -11.31
CA PRO A 554 -23.13 31.75 -12.23
C PRO A 554 -23.25 33.09 -11.49
N LYS A 555 -22.49 34.09 -11.93
CA LYS A 555 -22.35 35.39 -11.27
C LYS A 555 -22.98 36.52 -12.04
#